data_AF-A0AA87IF55-F1
#
_entry.id   AF-A0AA87IF55-F1
#
_cell.length_a   1.000
_cell.length_b   1.000
_cell.length_c   1.000
_cell.angle_alpha   90.00
_cell.angle_beta   90.00
_cell.angle_gamma   90.00
#
_symmetry.space_group_name_H-M   'P 1'
#
loop_
_entity.id
_entity.type
_entity.pdbx_description
1 polymer ?
#
loop_
_entity_poly.entity_id
_entity_poly.type
_entity_poly.pdbx_seq_one_letter_code
_entity_poly.pdbx_strand_id
1 'polypeptide(L)'
;MIEDLVDTLEANRSRCVGMAANMIGVGKRIIVFVDEDLGGRITVMLNPVITASDGAFDTQEGCLSLTGERRTLRYRRIEVNYEDRRFRARHATFTGWTAQIIQHEVDHCNGIII
;
A
#
# COMPACT_ATOMS: atom_id res chain seq x y z
N MET A 1 1.03 8.13 15.63
CA MET A 1 1.54 7.02 14.77
C MET A 1 0.67 6.82 13.53
N ILE A 2 -0.51 6.19 13.61
CA ILE A 2 -1.35 6.02 12.41
C ILE A 2 -1.73 7.39 11.87
N GLU A 3 -2.04 8.33 12.77
CA GLU A 3 -2.27 9.75 12.43
C GLU A 3 -1.05 10.36 11.73
N ASP A 4 0.16 10.27 12.30
CA ASP A 4 1.39 10.78 11.67
C ASP A 4 1.62 10.22 10.26
N LEU A 5 1.34 8.93 10.04
CA LEU A 5 1.46 8.28 8.73
C LEU A 5 0.40 8.78 7.73
N VAL A 6 -0.84 8.99 8.20
CA VAL A 6 -1.92 9.59 7.40
C VAL A 6 -1.61 11.04 7.08
N ASP A 7 -1.15 11.83 8.05
CA ASP A 7 -0.79 13.24 7.88
C ASP A 7 0.36 13.40 6.88
N THR A 8 1.34 12.48 6.92
CA THR A 8 2.45 12.47 5.97
C THR A 8 1.98 12.15 4.55
N LEU A 9 1.05 11.19 4.39
CA LEU A 9 0.45 10.90 3.08
C LEU A 9 -0.36 12.09 2.56
N GLU A 10 -1.19 12.73 3.39
CA GLU A 10 -1.95 13.93 3.01
C GLU A 10 -1.03 15.08 2.58
N ALA A 11 0.03 15.35 3.34
CA ALA A 11 1.00 16.38 3.01
C ALA A 11 1.73 16.13 1.68
N ASN A 12 1.78 14.87 1.21
CA ASN A 12 2.45 14.46 -0.01
C ASN A 12 1.50 13.97 -1.10
N ARG A 13 0.20 14.19 -0.96
CA ARG A 13 -0.85 13.62 -1.82
C ARG A 13 -0.74 13.98 -3.29
N SER A 14 -0.05 15.08 -3.63
CA SER A 14 0.23 15.47 -5.01
C SER A 14 1.25 14.57 -5.72
N ARG A 15 2.02 13.77 -4.97
CA ARG A 15 3.14 12.96 -5.46
C ARG A 15 3.25 11.56 -4.84
N CYS A 16 2.35 11.22 -3.93
CA CYS A 16 2.39 9.99 -3.15
C CYS A 16 0.96 9.48 -2.94
N VAL A 17 0.75 8.20 -3.24
CA VAL A 17 -0.55 7.54 -3.19
C VAL A 17 -0.60 6.39 -2.16
N GLY A 18 0.55 6.05 -1.57
CA GLY A 18 0.70 4.98 -0.59
C GLY A 18 1.95 5.19 0.28
N MET A 19 1.88 4.75 1.53
CA MET A 19 3.02 4.73 2.46
C MET A 19 2.92 3.55 3.45
N ALA A 20 4.06 2.94 3.73
CA ALA A 20 4.22 1.95 4.79
C ALA A 20 4.92 2.54 6.02
N ALA A 21 4.58 2.05 7.21
CA ALA A 21 5.06 2.61 8.47
C ALA A 21 6.59 2.50 8.66
N ASN A 22 7.25 1.53 8.01
CA ASN A 22 8.71 1.44 7.99
C ASN A 22 9.37 2.67 7.35
N MET A 23 8.69 3.37 6.42
CA MET A 23 9.20 4.58 5.78
C MET A 23 9.33 5.77 6.75
N ILE A 24 8.63 5.73 7.90
CA ILE A 24 8.74 6.71 8.97
C ILE A 24 9.49 6.15 10.20
N GLY A 25 10.28 5.07 10.01
CA GLY A 25 11.09 4.46 11.06
C GLY A 25 10.31 3.59 12.05
N VAL A 26 9.05 3.24 11.74
CA VAL A 26 8.21 2.40 12.60
C VAL A 26 8.22 0.96 12.09
N GLY A 27 8.82 0.05 12.87
CA GLY A 27 8.88 -1.39 12.57
C GLY A 27 7.55 -2.15 12.77
N LYS A 28 6.44 -1.62 12.25
CA LYS A 28 5.11 -2.26 12.25
C LYS A 28 4.63 -2.48 10.83
N ARG A 29 3.92 -3.59 10.61
CA ARG A 29 3.27 -3.89 9.32
C ARG A 29 1.98 -3.08 9.20
N ILE A 30 2.10 -1.80 8.89
CA ILE A 30 0.96 -0.89 8.71
C ILE A 30 1.17 -0.15 7.41
N ILE A 31 0.13 -0.12 6.58
CA ILE A 31 0.13 0.64 5.32
C ILE A 31 -1.05 1.60 5.32
N VAL A 32 -0.85 2.75 4.69
CA VAL A 32 -1.89 3.71 4.33
C VAL A 32 -1.83 3.97 2.84
N PHE A 33 -2.98 4.13 2.20
CA PHE A 33 -3.03 4.44 0.78
C PHE A 33 -4.30 5.21 0.43
N VAL A 34 -4.25 5.92 -0.68
CA VAL A 34 -5.40 6.59 -1.28
C VAL A 34 -6.21 5.53 -2.04
N ASP A 35 -7.41 5.25 -1.55
CA ASP A 35 -8.34 4.31 -2.15
C ASP A 35 -9.25 5.06 -3.12
N GLU A 36 -8.96 4.94 -4.42
CA GLU A 36 -9.73 5.61 -5.48
C GLU A 36 -11.14 5.03 -5.60
N ASP A 37 -11.33 3.74 -5.31
CA ASP A 37 -12.65 3.08 -5.34
C ASP A 37 -13.57 3.63 -4.24
N LEU A 38 -12.99 4.16 -3.16
CA LEU A 38 -13.69 4.87 -2.09
C LEU A 38 -13.72 6.39 -2.27
N GLY A 39 -13.53 6.89 -3.49
CA GLY A 39 -13.56 8.33 -3.80
C GLY A 39 -12.31 9.07 -3.31
N GLY A 40 -11.16 8.40 -3.32
CA GLY A 40 -9.88 8.95 -2.88
C GLY A 40 -9.77 9.06 -1.36
N ARG A 41 -10.46 8.21 -0.59
CA ARG A 41 -10.31 8.22 0.88
C ARG A 41 -9.02 7.53 1.28
N ILE A 42 -8.39 8.01 2.36
CA ILE A 42 -7.24 7.30 2.91
C ILE A 42 -7.72 6.07 3.68
N THR A 43 -7.30 4.91 3.20
CA THR A 43 -7.54 3.61 3.83
C THR A 43 -6.30 3.19 4.61
N VAL A 44 -6.52 2.56 5.76
CA VAL A 44 -5.46 2.03 6.63
C VAL A 44 -5.64 0.52 6.73
N MET A 45 -4.56 -0.22 6.52
CA MET A 45 -4.51 -1.66 6.77
C MET A 45 -3.43 -1.97 7.80
N LEU A 46 -3.84 -2.65 8.87
CA LEU A 46 -2.93 -3.21 9.87
C LEU A 46 -2.66 -4.68 9.52
N ASN A 47 -1.41 -5.08 9.65
CA ASN A 47 -0.94 -6.45 9.39
C ASN A 47 -1.41 -7.03 8.03
N PRO A 48 -1.29 -6.29 6.91
CA PRO A 48 -1.77 -6.80 5.62
C PRO A 48 -0.96 -8.02 5.17
N VAL A 49 -1.69 -9.03 4.69
CA VAL A 49 -1.16 -10.26 4.10
C VAL A 49 -1.91 -10.53 2.80
N ILE A 50 -1.18 -10.54 1.67
CA ILE A 50 -1.72 -10.96 0.38
C ILE A 50 -1.84 -12.48 0.40
N THR A 51 -3.06 -12.98 0.17
CA THR A 51 -3.43 -14.39 0.25
C THR A 51 -3.65 -15.03 -1.12
N ALA A 52 -3.99 -14.24 -2.13
CA ALA A 52 -4.07 -14.67 -3.52
C ALA A 52 -3.73 -13.50 -4.44
N SER A 53 -3.24 -13.81 -5.64
CA SER A 53 -2.84 -12.85 -6.65
C SER A 53 -3.02 -13.43 -8.06
N ASP A 54 -3.59 -12.66 -8.99
CA ASP A 54 -3.89 -13.11 -10.35
C ASP A 54 -3.64 -12.01 -11.40
N GLY A 55 -3.37 -12.43 -12.64
CA GLY A 55 -3.15 -11.56 -13.78
C GLY A 55 -1.86 -10.74 -13.67
N ALA A 56 -0.72 -11.43 -13.68
CA ALA A 56 0.60 -10.79 -13.65
C ALA A 56 0.81 -9.84 -14.85
N PHE A 57 1.44 -8.70 -14.62
CA PHE A 57 1.78 -7.73 -15.65
C PHE A 57 3.03 -6.92 -15.26
N ASP A 58 3.79 -6.49 -16.27
CA ASP A 58 4.90 -5.56 -16.09
C ASP A 58 4.36 -4.13 -15.94
N THR A 59 4.91 -3.40 -14.99
CA THR A 59 4.60 -2.00 -14.75
C THR A 59 5.84 -1.22 -14.34
N GLN A 60 5.72 0.10 -14.22
CA GLN A 60 6.75 0.98 -13.70
C GLN A 60 6.22 1.69 -12.46
N GLU A 61 7.04 1.76 -11.42
CA GLU A 61 6.69 2.39 -10.15
C GLU A 61 7.77 3.37 -9.72
N GLY A 62 7.34 4.45 -9.08
CA GLY A 62 8.20 5.33 -8.28
C GLY A 62 7.97 5.07 -6.78
N CYS A 63 8.94 5.45 -5.95
CA CYS A 63 8.80 5.41 -4.50
C CYS A 63 9.34 6.71 -3.91
N LEU A 64 8.72 7.27 -2.87
CA LEU A 64 9.24 8.48 -2.21
C LEU A 64 10.67 8.31 -1.66
N SER A 65 11.10 7.07 -1.41
CA SER A 65 12.45 6.76 -0.96
C SER A 65 13.50 6.70 -2.08
N LEU A 66 13.08 6.76 -3.35
CA LEU A 66 13.94 6.57 -4.52
C LEU A 66 13.72 7.62 -5.60
N THR A 67 14.78 7.98 -6.32
CA THR A 67 14.70 8.85 -7.51
C THR A 67 14.40 8.01 -8.76
N GLY A 68 13.38 8.40 -9.52
CA GLY A 68 13.03 7.79 -10.81
C GLY A 68 12.01 6.65 -10.71
N GLU A 69 11.76 6.01 -11.85
CA GLU A 69 10.85 4.86 -11.96
C GLU A 69 11.64 3.57 -12.21
N ARG A 70 11.12 2.45 -11.70
CA ARG A 70 11.71 1.11 -11.87
C ARG A 70 10.67 0.14 -12.36
N ARG A 71 11.08 -0.76 -13.25
CA ARG A 71 10.21 -1.85 -13.74
C ARG A 71 10.01 -2.87 -12.64
N THR A 72 8.77 -3.30 -12.46
CA THR A 72 8.39 -4.33 -11.50
C THR A 72 7.21 -5.16 -12.01
N LEU A 73 7.06 -6.36 -11.47
CA LEU A 73 5.96 -7.27 -11.77
C LEU A 73 4.88 -7.12 -10.71
N ARG A 74 3.63 -6.92 -11.15
CA ARG A 74 2.46 -6.77 -10.28
C ARG A 74 1.32 -7.66 -10.74
N TYR A 75 0.34 -7.87 -9.87
CA TYR A 75 -0.87 -8.63 -10.15
C TYR A 75 -2.07 -7.70 -10.24
N ARG A 76 -2.91 -7.88 -11.26
CA ARG A 76 -4.10 -7.05 -11.50
C ARG A 76 -5.18 -7.23 -10.44
N ARG A 77 -5.23 -8.40 -9.81
CA ARG A 77 -6.18 -8.75 -8.74
C ARG A 77 -5.43 -9.36 -7.58
N ILE A 78 -5.73 -8.91 -6.36
CA ILE A 78 -5.20 -9.49 -5.12
C ILE A 78 -6.31 -9.70 -4.09
N GLU A 79 -6.12 -10.66 -3.19
CA GLU A 79 -6.96 -10.86 -2.02
C GLU A 79 -6.13 -10.67 -0.76
N VAL A 80 -6.60 -9.83 0.17
CA VAL A 80 -5.81 -9.34 1.30
C VAL A 80 -6.55 -9.59 2.60
N ASN A 81 -5.87 -10.24 3.53
CA ASN A 81 -6.24 -10.29 4.94
C ASN A 81 -5.58 -9.11 5.66
N TYR A 82 -6.35 -8.36 6.45
CA TYR A 82 -5.84 -7.24 7.23
C TYR A 82 -6.78 -6.92 8.39
N GLU A 83 -6.33 -6.09 9.33
CA GLU A 83 -7.20 -5.49 10.35
C GLU A 83 -7.43 -4.01 10.04
N ASP A 84 -8.65 -3.53 10.29
CA ASP A 84 -8.97 -2.10 10.14
C ASP A 84 -8.48 -1.28 11.34
N ARG A 85 -8.70 0.05 11.32
CA ARG A 85 -8.32 0.95 12.42
C ARG A 85 -8.98 0.61 13.77
N ARG A 86 -9.99 -0.25 13.78
CA ARG A 86 -10.69 -0.74 14.99
C ARG A 86 -10.26 -2.17 15.36
N PHE A 87 -9.16 -2.67 14.80
CA PHE A 87 -8.64 -4.03 15.01
C PHE A 87 -9.64 -5.12 14.62
N ARG A 88 -10.53 -4.84 13.67
CA ARG A 88 -11.45 -5.86 13.15
C ARG A 88 -10.80 -6.53 11.96
N ALA A 89 -10.74 -7.86 11.99
CA ALA A 89 -10.30 -8.65 10.85
C ALA A 89 -11.18 -8.40 9.62
N ARG A 90 -10.54 -8.23 8.47
CA ARG A 90 -11.14 -8.02 7.16
C ARG A 90 -10.44 -8.93 6.16
N HIS A 91 -11.23 -9.38 5.20
CA HIS A 91 -10.76 -10.01 3.98
C HIS A 91 -11.42 -9.27 2.82
N ALA A 92 -10.63 -8.79 1.88
CA ALA A 92 -11.14 -8.05 0.73
C ALA A 92 -10.31 -8.31 -0.52
N THR A 93 -10.97 -8.23 -1.66
CA THR A 93 -10.35 -8.26 -2.98
C THR A 93 -10.12 -6.83 -3.47
N PHE A 94 -8.93 -6.57 -4.00
CA PHE A 94 -8.58 -5.32 -4.66
C PHE A 94 -8.14 -5.60 -6.10
N THR A 95 -8.41 -4.64 -6.99
CA THR A 95 -8.04 -4.74 -8.41
C THR A 95 -7.42 -3.45 -8.92
N GLY A 96 -6.76 -3.53 -10.08
CA GLY A 96 -6.27 -2.36 -10.80
C GLY A 96 -5.24 -1.55 -10.01
N TRP A 97 -5.41 -0.23 -9.98
CA TRP A 97 -4.44 0.68 -9.38
C TRP A 97 -4.32 0.51 -7.87
N THR A 98 -5.43 0.40 -7.14
CA THR A 98 -5.43 0.13 -5.70
C THR A 98 -4.69 -1.17 -5.37
N ALA A 99 -4.88 -2.23 -6.18
CA ALA A 99 -4.14 -3.48 -5.99
C ALA A 99 -2.62 -3.29 -6.16
N GLN A 100 -2.20 -2.49 -7.15
CA GLN A 100 -0.80 -2.20 -7.39
C GLN A 100 -0.17 -1.45 -6.20
N ILE A 101 -0.85 -0.42 -5.68
CA ILE A 101 -0.38 0.34 -4.51
C ILE A 101 -0.23 -0.59 -3.29
N ILE A 102 -1.24 -1.41 -2.99
CA ILE A 102 -1.18 -2.32 -1.84
C ILE A 102 0.00 -3.27 -1.95
N GLN A 103 0.26 -3.85 -3.14
CA GLN A 103 1.42 -4.71 -3.35
C GLN A 103 2.74 -3.99 -3.05
N HIS A 104 2.88 -2.75 -3.53
CA HIS A 104 4.06 -1.91 -3.25
C HIS A 104 4.25 -1.66 -1.74
N GLU A 105 3.20 -1.25 -1.03
CA GLU A 105 3.32 -0.95 0.41
C GLU A 105 3.50 -2.20 1.27
N VAL A 106 2.98 -3.35 0.84
CA VAL A 106 3.22 -4.64 1.50
C VAL A 106 4.67 -5.09 1.30
N ASP A 107 5.27 -4.84 0.14
CA ASP A 107 6.70 -5.10 -0.12
C ASP A 107 7.59 -4.29 0.84
N HIS A 108 7.29 -3.01 1.05
CA HIS A 108 7.98 -2.20 2.07
C HIS A 108 7.89 -2.83 3.46
N CYS A 109 6.73 -3.34 3.86
CA CYS A 109 6.57 -4.07 5.13
C CYS A 109 7.41 -5.35 5.22
N ASN A 110 7.85 -5.90 4.08
CA ASN A 110 8.76 -7.05 3.98
C ASN A 110 10.23 -6.65 3.79
N GLY A 111 10.54 -5.35 3.76
CA GLY A 111 11.88 -4.84 3.46
C GLY A 111 12.29 -4.98 1.98
N ILE A 112 11.33 -5.22 1.10
CA ILE A 112 11.53 -5.31 -0.35
C ILE A 112 11.28 -3.91 -0.92
N ILE A 113 12.24 -3.39 -1.68
CA ILE A 113 12.17 -2.10 -2.36
C ILE A 113 12.33 -2.37 -3.86
N ILE A 114 11.51 -1.70 -4.67
CA ILE A 114 11.56 -1.76 -6.14
C ILE A 114 12.87 -1.23 -6.74
#